data_AF-A0A969VWG1-F1
#
_entry.id   AF-A0A969VWG1-F1
#
_cell.length_a   1.000
_cell.length_b   1.000
_cell.length_c   1.000
_cell.angle_alpha   90.00
_cell.angle_beta   90.00
_cell.angle_gamma   90.00
#
_symmetry.space_group_name_H-M   'P 1'
#
loop_
_entity.id
_entity.type
_entity.pdbx_description
1 polymer ?
#
loop_
_entity_poly.entity_id
_entity_poly.type
_entity_poly.pdbx_seq_one_letter_code
_entity_poly.pdbx_strand_id
1 'polypeptide(L)'
;MENKKDYVDIYCERVSGDFLAEPINALTNLAFILVGLFILKGQSFSGRILGFVTILVGLGSLAFHTFATTWAATLDVAFIALFILVFAYLVPLKLWNLSITQSI
;
A
#
# COMPACT_ATOMS: atom_id res chain seq x y z
N MET A 1 21.24 28.43 -4.04
CA MET A 1 21.55 27.02 -3.76
C MET A 1 20.29 26.43 -3.17
N GLU A 2 19.65 25.52 -3.89
CA GLU A 2 18.43 24.86 -3.39
C GLU A 2 18.81 24.02 -2.17
N ASN A 3 18.18 24.32 -1.04
CA ASN A 3 18.42 23.62 0.21
C ASN A 3 17.85 22.20 0.06
N LYS A 4 18.69 21.25 -0.36
CA LYS A 4 18.30 19.86 -0.54
C LYS A 4 17.95 19.29 0.83
N LYS A 5 16.65 19.15 1.11
CA LYS A 5 16.17 18.39 2.26
C LYS A 5 16.62 16.93 2.10
N ASP A 6 17.11 16.32 3.18
CA ASP A 6 17.50 14.90 3.20
C ASP A 6 16.30 13.94 3.24
N TYR A 7 15.08 14.49 3.21
CA TYR A 7 13.81 13.78 3.26
C TYR A 7 12.81 14.37 2.26
N VAL A 8 11.82 13.56 1.88
CA VAL A 8 10.71 13.92 1.00
C VAL A 8 9.66 14.67 1.81
N ASP A 9 9.36 15.90 1.39
CA ASP A 9 8.43 16.80 2.08
C ASP A 9 7.33 17.24 1.12
N ILE A 10 6.22 16.50 1.12
CA ILE A 10 5.09 16.70 0.21
C ILE A 10 3.73 16.68 0.94
N TYR A 11 3.72 16.52 2.27
CA TYR A 11 2.52 16.43 3.09
C TYR A 11 2.48 17.59 4.10
N CYS A 12 1.31 18.17 4.30
CA CYS A 12 1.14 19.30 5.22
C CYS A 12 1.48 18.96 6.68
N GLU A 13 1.38 17.70 7.08
CA GLU A 13 1.70 17.26 8.43
C GLU A 13 3.21 17.29 8.70
N ARG A 14 4.05 17.17 7.66
CA ARG A 14 5.50 17.09 7.83
C ARG A 14 6.11 18.46 8.07
N VAL A 15 6.83 18.57 9.19
CA VAL A 15 7.58 19.78 9.57
C VAL A 15 9.09 19.53 9.73
N SER A 16 9.52 18.27 9.73
CA SER A 16 10.92 17.83 9.85
C SER A 16 11.13 16.45 9.22
N GLY A 17 12.38 15.98 9.20
CA GLY A 17 12.74 14.61 8.80
C GLY A 17 12.65 13.58 9.93
N ASP A 18 12.05 13.93 11.07
CA ASP A 18 11.98 13.04 12.23
C ASP A 18 11.02 11.87 11.99
N PHE A 19 11.27 10.76 12.70
CA PHE A 19 10.52 9.51 12.53
C PHE A 19 9.01 9.65 12.77
N LEU A 20 8.60 10.57 13.65
CA LEU A 20 7.21 10.87 13.98
C LEU A 20 6.77 12.24 13.46
N ALA A 21 7.37 12.73 12.37
CA ALA A 21 6.97 14.01 11.78
C ALA A 21 5.60 13.94 11.07
N GLU A 22 5.07 12.74 10.80
CA GLU A 22 3.72 12.51 10.27
C GLU A 22 2.94 11.43 11.05
N PRO A 23 2.60 11.66 12.32
CA PRO A 23 2.02 10.63 13.19
C PRO A 23 0.61 10.21 12.77
N ILE A 24 -0.23 11.13 12.30
CA ILE A 24 -1.59 10.83 11.87
C ILE A 24 -1.55 10.03 10.57
N ASN A 25 -0.76 10.46 9.57
CA ASN A 25 -0.61 9.70 8.33
C ASN A 25 0.05 8.32 8.56
N ALA A 26 1.01 8.21 9.48
CA ALA A 26 1.56 6.91 9.87
C ALA A 26 0.49 6.00 10.52
N LEU A 27 -0.30 6.53 11.45
CA LEU A 27 -1.29 5.75 12.20
C LEU A 27 -2.43 5.22 11.31
N THR A 28 -2.92 6.03 10.38
CA THR A 28 -4.04 5.63 9.51
C THR A 28 -3.70 4.42 8.64
N ASN A 29 -2.41 4.21 8.34
CA ASN A 29 -1.96 3.06 7.56
C ASN A 29 -2.14 1.70 8.25
N LEU A 30 -2.30 1.68 9.58
CA LEU A 30 -2.67 0.46 10.30
C LEU A 30 -4.03 -0.09 9.86
N ALA A 31 -4.93 0.75 9.35
CA ALA A 31 -6.23 0.31 8.83
C ALA A 31 -6.07 -0.68 7.66
N PHE A 32 -5.14 -0.42 6.73
CA PHE A 32 -4.87 -1.34 5.61
C PHE A 32 -4.34 -2.69 6.09
N ILE A 33 -3.43 -2.67 7.08
CA ILE A 33 -2.89 -3.90 7.67
C ILE A 33 -4.01 -4.71 8.33
N LEU A 34 -4.86 -4.07 9.13
CA LEU A 34 -5.98 -4.74 9.81
C LEU A 34 -7.00 -5.31 8.81
N VAL A 35 -7.35 -4.55 7.77
CA VAL A 35 -8.27 -5.01 6.71
C VAL A 35 -7.66 -6.17 5.92
N GLY A 36 -6.39 -6.08 5.55
CA GLY A 36 -5.72 -7.16 4.84
C GLY A 36 -5.64 -8.44 5.68
N LEU A 37 -5.30 -8.34 6.97
CA LEU A 37 -5.35 -9.47 7.91
C LEU A 37 -6.76 -10.06 8.05
N PHE A 38 -7.79 -9.21 8.04
CA PHE A 38 -9.18 -9.67 8.05
C PHE A 38 -9.52 -10.44 6.76
N ILE A 39 -9.11 -9.94 5.60
CA ILE A 39 -9.32 -10.62 4.30
C ILE A 39 -8.59 -11.98 4.28
N LEU A 40 -7.39 -12.08 4.85
CA LEU A 40 -6.62 -13.32 4.93
C LEU A 40 -7.33 -14.43 5.73
N LYS A 41 -8.32 -14.11 6.57
CA LYS A 41 -9.16 -15.12 7.25
C LYS A 41 -10.07 -15.89 6.28
N GLY A 42 -10.29 -15.36 5.07
CA GLY A 42 -11.03 -16.04 4.01
C GLY A 42 -10.28 -17.22 3.40
N GLN A 43 -11.02 -18.12 2.73
CA GLN A 43 -10.46 -19.32 2.10
C GLN A 43 -10.18 -19.17 0.60
N SER A 44 -10.61 -18.07 -0.04
CA SER A 44 -10.41 -17.90 -1.48
C SER A 44 -8.96 -17.53 -1.81
N PHE A 45 -8.40 -18.18 -2.82
CA PHE A 45 -7.03 -17.89 -3.30
C PHE A 45 -6.88 -16.41 -3.71
N SER A 46 -7.82 -15.90 -4.52
CA SER A 46 -7.84 -14.49 -4.94
C SER A 46 -7.97 -13.53 -3.75
N GLY A 47 -8.77 -13.90 -2.74
CA GLY A 47 -8.90 -13.13 -1.51
C GLY A 47 -7.59 -13.09 -0.73
N ARG A 48 -6.88 -14.21 -0.63
CA ARG A 48 -5.57 -14.24 0.03
C ARG A 48 -4.53 -13.37 -0.67
N ILE A 49 -4.50 -13.38 -2.00
CA ILE A 49 -3.63 -12.47 -2.77
C ILE A 49 -3.99 -11.01 -2.45
N LEU A 50 -5.27 -10.64 -2.55
CA LEU A 50 -5.74 -9.29 -2.26
C LEU A 50 -5.39 -8.86 -0.82
N GLY A 51 -5.64 -9.72 0.17
CA GLY A 51 -5.30 -9.45 1.56
C GLY A 51 -3.81 -9.21 1.76
N PHE A 52 -2.95 -10.00 1.11
CA PHE A 52 -1.50 -9.83 1.18
C PHE A 52 -1.04 -8.50 0.56
N VAL A 53 -1.51 -8.18 -0.66
CA VAL A 53 -1.12 -6.91 -1.30
C VAL A 53 -1.69 -5.68 -0.58
N THR A 54 -2.86 -5.79 0.08
CA THR A 54 -3.38 -4.74 0.96
C THR A 54 -2.50 -4.52 2.19
N ILE A 55 -1.96 -5.58 2.81
CA ILE A 55 -1.00 -5.44 3.90
C ILE A 55 0.27 -4.74 3.41
N LEU A 56 0.77 -5.09 2.22
CA LEU A 56 1.94 -4.43 1.64
C LEU A 56 1.73 -2.93 1.45
N VAL A 57 0.54 -2.50 0.97
CA VAL A 57 0.19 -1.07 0.89
C VAL A 57 0.34 -0.39 2.25
N GLY A 58 -0.27 -0.96 3.29
CA GLY A 58 -0.16 -0.40 4.64
C GLY A 58 1.28 -0.35 5.17
N LEU A 59 2.10 -1.38 4.90
CA LEU A 59 3.51 -1.41 5.31
C LEU A 59 4.38 -0.40 4.54
N GLY A 60 4.19 -0.28 3.23
CA GLY A 60 4.92 0.66 2.39
C GLY A 60 4.62 2.11 2.76
N SER A 61 3.34 2.44 2.90
CA SER A 61 2.93 3.79 3.28
C SER A 61 3.32 4.12 4.72
N LEU A 62 3.17 3.19 5.67
CA LEU A 62 3.69 3.37 7.03
C LEU A 62 5.20 3.67 7.03
N ALA A 63 5.99 2.91 6.26
CA ALA A 63 7.42 3.15 6.13
C ALA A 63 7.72 4.52 5.52
N PHE A 64 6.95 4.97 4.53
CA PHE A 64 7.11 6.31 3.97
C PHE A 64 6.81 7.40 5.00
N HIS A 65 5.68 7.32 5.71
CA HIS A 65 5.31 8.33 6.69
C HIS A 65 6.23 8.35 7.93
N THR A 66 6.99 7.29 8.19
CA THR A 66 8.03 7.30 9.22
C THR A 66 9.40 7.75 8.72
N PHE A 67 9.88 7.24 7.58
CA PHE A 67 11.26 7.48 7.12
C PHE A 67 11.40 8.66 6.14
N ALA A 68 10.36 8.97 5.37
CA ALA A 68 10.35 10.02 4.34
C ALA A 68 11.55 10.00 3.39
N THR A 69 12.05 8.82 3.05
CA THR A 69 13.13 8.65 2.07
C THR A 69 12.57 8.30 0.69
N THR A 70 13.35 8.53 -0.37
CA THR A 70 12.96 8.16 -1.74
C THR A 70 12.72 6.65 -1.90
N TRP A 71 13.46 5.81 -1.17
CA TRP A 71 13.24 4.35 -1.22
C TRP A 71 11.90 3.98 -0.58
N ALA A 72 11.52 4.61 0.53
CA ALA A 72 10.25 4.35 1.20
C ALA A 72 9.09 4.86 0.35
N ALA A 73 9.24 6.03 -0.27
CA ALA A 73 8.26 6.57 -1.22
C ALA A 73 8.05 5.65 -2.43
N THR A 74 9.15 5.07 -2.92
CA THR A 74 9.09 4.12 -4.04
C THR A 74 8.36 2.84 -3.65
N LEU A 75 8.60 2.31 -2.44
CA LEU A 75 7.86 1.14 -1.94
C LEU A 75 6.37 1.41 -1.78
N ASP A 76 6.01 2.56 -1.20
CA ASP A 76 4.61 2.96 -1.02
C ASP A 76 3.86 2.97 -2.37
N VAL A 77 4.37 3.75 -3.33
CA VAL A 77 3.75 3.86 -4.66
C VAL A 77 3.76 2.53 -5.42
N ALA A 78 4.84 1.74 -5.32
CA ALA A 78 4.93 0.45 -6.00
C ALA A 78 3.90 -0.56 -5.45
N PHE A 79 3.69 -0.61 -4.13
CA PHE A 79 2.69 -1.50 -3.53
C PHE A 79 1.27 -1.05 -3.84
N ILE A 80 0.99 0.26 -3.89
CA ILE A 80 -0.30 0.78 -4.37
C ILE A 80 -0.53 0.37 -5.83
N ALA A 81 0.46 0.54 -6.71
CA ALA A 81 0.36 0.13 -8.10
C ALA A 81 0.11 -1.38 -8.24
N LEU A 82 0.83 -2.20 -7.48
CA LEU A 82 0.62 -3.64 -7.44
C LEU A 82 -0.80 -4.00 -6.97
N PHE A 83 -1.30 -3.36 -5.91
CA PHE A 83 -2.67 -3.54 -5.43
C PHE A 83 -3.69 -3.21 -6.53
N ILE A 84 -3.53 -2.07 -7.22
CA ILE A 84 -4.42 -1.64 -8.30
C ILE A 84 -4.43 -2.69 -9.43
N LEU A 85 -3.26 -3.16 -9.86
CA LEU A 85 -3.16 -4.16 -10.93
C LEU A 85 -3.79 -5.50 -10.53
N VAL A 86 -3.52 -5.99 -9.32
CA VAL A 86 -4.09 -7.23 -8.79
C VAL A 86 -5.62 -7.11 -8.64
N PHE A 87 -6.10 -5.99 -8.11
CA PHE A 87 -7.53 -5.72 -7.96
C PHE A 87 -8.24 -5.66 -9.31
N ALA A 88 -7.70 -4.87 -10.24
CA ALA A 88 -8.24 -4.71 -11.59
C ALA A 88 -8.23 -6.03 -12.38
N TYR A 89 -7.32 -6.95 -12.08
CA TYR A 89 -7.30 -8.27 -12.69
C TYR A 89 -8.25 -9.26 -12.02
N LEU A 90 -8.17 -9.44 -10.70
CA LEU A 90 -8.88 -10.52 -10.00
C LEU A 90 -10.37 -10.23 -9.78
N VAL A 91 -10.74 -8.99 -9.50
CA VAL A 91 -12.12 -8.64 -9.13
C VAL A 91 -13.08 -8.82 -10.30
N PRO A 92 -12.78 -8.33 -11.52
CA PRO A 92 -13.69 -8.53 -12.65
C PRO A 92 -13.83 -10.00 -13.04
N LEU A 93 -12.75 -10.79 -13.00
CA LEU A 93 -12.82 -12.23 -13.22
C LEU A 93 -13.80 -12.90 -12.25
N LYS A 94 -13.77 -12.50 -10.98
CA LYS A 94 -14.66 -13.04 -9.96
C LYS A 94 -16.11 -12.57 -10.12
N LEU A 95 -16.33 -11.30 -10.45
CA LEU A 95 -17.67 -10.72 -10.61
C LEU A 95 -18.40 -11.21 -11.86
N TRP A 96 -17.67 -11.39 -12.96
CA TRP A 96 -18.23 -11.89 -14.23
C TRP A 96 -18.12 -13.42 -14.37
N ASN A 97 -17.69 -14.11 -13.30
CA ASN A 97 -17.54 -15.57 -13.28
C ASN A 97 -16.69 -16.12 -14.43
N LEU A 98 -15.63 -15.40 -14.78
CA LEU A 98 -14.68 -15.77 -15.83
C LEU A 98 -13.62 -16.72 -15.25
N SER A 99 -13.22 -17.72 -16.04
CA SER A 99 -12.11 -18.60 -15.72
C SER A 99 -10.87 -18.23 -16.54
N ILE A 100 -9.69 -18.25 -15.92
CA ILE A 100 -8.40 -18.04 -16.60
C ILE A 100 -8.18 -19.08 -17.72
N THR A 101 -8.78 -20.27 -17.60
CA THR A 101 -8.69 -21.34 -18.60
C THR A 101 -9.56 -21.15 -19.85
N GLN A 102 -10.48 -20.18 -19.87
CA GLN A 102 -11.37 -19.96 -21.02
C GLN A 102 -10.80 -18.99 -22.06
N SER A 103 -9.61 -18.42 -21.83
CA SER A 103 -9.00 -17.38 -22.66
C SER A 103 -7.78 -17.86 -23.47
N ILE A 104 -7.61 -19.17 -23.64
CA ILE A 104 -6.58 -19.82 -24.49
C ILE A 104 -7.28 -20.77 -25.47
#